data_AF-A0A950BP93-F1
#
_entry.id   AF-A0A950BP93-F1
#
_cell.length_a   1.000
_cell.length_b   1.000
_cell.length_c   1.000
_cell.angle_alpha   90.00
_cell.angle_beta   90.00
_cell.angle_gamma   90.00
#
_symmetry.space_group_name_H-M   'P 1'
#
loop_
_entity.id
_entity.type
_entity.pdbx_description
1 polymer ?
#
loop_
_entity_poly.entity_id
_entity_poly.type
_entity_poly.pdbx_seq_one_letter_code
_entity_poly.pdbx_strand_id
1 'polypeptide(L)'
;ISILFDLCSAFAYQELEGLRRDNVRVRVIGKWEALPDRPRRALQNLVDKTATNTGLVLNLAVNYSARTELREAVHALAGDLRSGALDASAITDDTLSEYLYTKGMPDPDLLIRPGGEYRLSNFLLYQCAYTELYVTEVCWPEFSRDHFTMAVAEYQRRQRRFGR
;
A
#
# COMPACT_ATOMS: atom_id res chain seq x y z
N ILE A 1 5.14 -20.12 5.69
CA ILE A 1 4.10 -19.06 5.83
C ILE A 1 3.89 -18.66 7.30
N SER A 2 3.79 -19.59 8.27
CA SER A 2 3.61 -19.25 9.71
C SER A 2 4.58 -18.17 10.22
N ILE A 3 5.87 -18.28 9.87
CA ILE A 3 6.90 -17.31 10.28
C ILE A 3 6.58 -15.88 9.84
N LEU A 4 6.02 -15.69 8.64
CA LEU A 4 5.64 -14.35 8.16
C LEU A 4 4.45 -13.77 8.95
N PHE A 5 3.51 -14.63 9.34
CA PHE A 5 2.39 -14.22 10.18
C PHE A 5 2.81 -13.90 11.61
N ASP A 6 3.76 -14.65 12.15
CA ASP A 6 4.35 -14.38 13.45
C ASP A 6 5.16 -13.07 13.43
N LEU A 7 5.93 -12.82 12.38
CA LEU A 7 6.65 -11.55 12.19
C LEU A 7 5.69 -10.36 12.07
N CYS A 8 4.62 -10.49 11.29
CA CYS A 8 3.59 -9.47 11.16
C CYS A 8 2.93 -9.15 12.51
N SER A 9 2.63 -10.19 13.29
CA SER A 9 2.11 -10.03 14.65
C SER A 9 3.12 -9.34 15.56
N ALA A 10 4.38 -9.76 15.52
CA ALA A 10 5.46 -9.20 16.34
C ALA A 10 5.66 -7.71 16.04
N PHE A 11 5.75 -7.34 14.76
CA PHE A 11 5.79 -5.94 14.33
C PHE A 11 4.63 -5.13 14.89
N ALA A 12 3.39 -5.63 14.72
CA ALA A 12 2.20 -4.90 15.15
C ALA A 12 2.15 -4.65 16.67
N TYR A 13 2.68 -5.58 17.49
CA TYR A 13 2.77 -5.38 18.93
C TYR A 13 3.95 -4.51 19.35
N GLN A 14 5.13 -4.68 18.73
CA GLN A 14 6.36 -3.99 19.12
C GLN A 14 6.35 -2.52 18.70
N GLU A 15 5.82 -2.20 17.53
CA GLU A 15 5.88 -0.85 16.97
C GLU A 15 4.71 0.05 17.40
N LEU A 16 3.65 -0.50 18.01
CA LEU A 16 2.41 0.24 18.30
C LEU A 16 2.65 1.53 19.09
N GLU A 17 3.37 1.46 20.20
CA GLU A 17 3.60 2.65 21.05
C GLU A 17 4.50 3.67 20.36
N GLY A 18 5.48 3.21 19.57
CA GLY A 18 6.32 4.08 18.75
C GLY A 18 5.50 4.82 17.69
N LEU A 19 4.70 4.09 16.92
CA LEU A 19 3.83 4.64 15.87
C LEU A 19 2.78 5.62 16.44
N ARG A 20 2.23 5.34 17.63
CA ARG A 20 1.33 6.26 18.33
C ARG A 20 2.04 7.53 18.76
N ARG A 21 3.20 7.41 19.41
CA ARG A 21 4.01 8.55 19.84
C ARG A 21 4.39 9.43 18.66
N ASP A 22 4.72 8.82 17.53
CA ASP A 22 5.18 9.51 16.32
C ASP A 22 4.00 9.99 15.43
N ASN A 23 2.75 9.92 15.92
CA ASN A 23 1.51 10.34 15.25
C ASN A 23 1.32 9.69 13.86
N VAL A 24 1.73 8.43 13.70
CA VAL A 24 1.57 7.66 12.46
C VAL A 24 0.20 7.01 12.45
N ARG A 25 -0.56 7.17 11.36
CA ARG A 25 -1.82 6.45 11.12
C ARG A 25 -1.55 5.21 10.29
N VAL A 26 -1.84 4.02 10.83
CA VAL A 26 -1.67 2.77 10.10
C VAL A 26 -2.96 2.42 9.34
N ARG A 27 -2.78 1.98 8.10
CA ARG A 27 -3.82 1.35 7.26
C ARG A 27 -3.28 0.03 6.73
N VAL A 28 -4.18 -0.89 6.41
CA VAL A 28 -3.83 -2.19 5.83
C VAL A 28 -4.58 -2.37 4.52
N ILE A 29 -3.87 -2.74 3.45
CA ILE A 29 -4.44 -3.07 2.14
C ILE A 29 -4.20 -4.54 1.81
N GLY A 30 -5.10 -5.15 1.03
CA GLY A 30 -5.07 -6.58 0.73
C GLY A 30 -6.07 -7.37 1.57
N LYS A 31 -6.00 -8.71 1.49
CA LYS A 31 -6.98 -9.61 2.14
C LYS A 31 -6.53 -10.05 3.52
N TRP A 32 -6.32 -9.09 4.41
CA TRP A 32 -5.77 -9.31 5.75
C TRP A 32 -6.81 -9.88 6.72
N GLU A 33 -8.10 -9.78 6.41
CA GLU A 33 -9.21 -10.41 7.13
C GLU A 33 -9.21 -11.94 6.97
N ALA A 34 -8.59 -12.44 5.89
CA ALA A 34 -8.42 -13.87 5.65
C ALA A 34 -7.24 -14.48 6.44
N LEU A 35 -6.51 -13.67 7.22
CA LEU A 35 -5.41 -14.16 8.04
C LEU A 35 -5.92 -14.95 9.25
N PRO A 36 -5.08 -15.83 9.82
CA PRO A 36 -5.37 -16.46 11.09
C PRO A 36 -5.65 -15.43 12.20
N ASP A 37 -6.35 -15.88 13.22
CA ASP A 37 -6.86 -15.04 14.30
C ASP A 37 -5.80 -14.16 14.99
N ARG A 38 -4.60 -14.69 15.24
CA ARG A 38 -3.52 -13.98 15.92
C ARG A 38 -3.01 -12.76 15.12
N PRO A 39 -2.49 -12.90 13.88
CA PRO A 39 -2.04 -11.75 13.09
C PRO A 39 -3.18 -10.79 12.72
N ARG A 40 -4.38 -11.32 12.44
CA ARG A 40 -5.56 -10.49 12.15
C ARG A 40 -5.91 -9.56 13.31
N ARG A 41 -5.98 -10.08 14.54
CA ARG A 41 -6.24 -9.27 15.75
C ARG A 41 -5.12 -8.27 16.03
N ALA A 42 -3.86 -8.65 15.79
CA ALA A 42 -2.72 -7.75 15.99
C ALA A 42 -2.78 -6.55 15.02
N LEU A 43 -3.05 -6.79 13.73
CA LEU A 43 -3.23 -5.75 12.72
C LEU A 43 -4.45 -4.86 13.01
N GLN A 44 -5.59 -5.47 13.38
CA GLN A 44 -6.79 -4.71 13.75
C GLN A 44 -6.50 -3.76 14.91
N ASN A 45 -5.85 -4.24 15.98
CA ASN A 45 -5.50 -3.41 17.12
C ASN A 45 -4.56 -2.26 16.72
N LEU A 46 -3.58 -2.52 15.84
CA LEU A 46 -2.68 -1.48 15.33
C LEU A 46 -3.43 -0.39 14.54
N VAL A 47 -4.35 -0.79 13.65
CA VAL A 47 -5.19 0.14 12.88
C VAL A 47 -6.09 0.96 13.81
N ASP A 48 -6.82 0.31 14.71
CA ASP A 48 -7.76 0.99 15.61
C ASP A 48 -7.07 1.99 16.53
N LYS A 49 -5.92 1.60 17.09
CA LYS A 49 -5.16 2.44 18.02
C LYS A 49 -4.43 3.58 17.34
N THR A 50 -4.34 3.60 16.01
CA THR A 50 -3.72 4.70 15.25
C THR A 50 -4.72 5.43 14.36
N ALA A 51 -6.01 5.08 14.40
CA ALA A 51 -7.03 5.58 13.47
C ALA A 51 -7.25 7.11 13.54
N THR A 52 -7.06 7.70 14.71
CA THR A 52 -7.22 9.15 14.96
C THR A 52 -5.95 9.96 14.68
N ASN A 53 -4.84 9.30 14.35
CA ASN A 53 -3.59 9.98 14.07
C ASN A 53 -3.68 10.73 12.74
N THR A 54 -2.97 11.86 12.66
CA THR A 54 -3.06 12.82 11.54
C THR A 54 -1.74 13.05 10.82
N GLY A 55 -0.66 12.40 11.28
CA GLY A 55 0.66 12.48 10.66
C GLY A 55 0.81 11.52 9.48
N LEU A 56 2.00 10.91 9.39
CA LEU A 56 2.32 9.97 8.31
C LEU A 56 1.28 8.84 8.23
N VAL A 57 0.80 8.53 7.03
CA VAL A 57 -0.03 7.35 6.79
C VAL A 57 0.86 6.19 6.36
N LEU A 58 0.97 5.17 7.21
CA LEU A 58 1.71 3.94 6.90
C LEU A 58 0.74 2.88 6.38
N ASN A 59 0.89 2.50 5.10
CA ASN A 59 0.07 1.48 4.47
C ASN A 59 0.81 0.14 4.45
N LEU A 60 0.27 -0.86 5.13
CA LEU A 60 0.80 -2.21 5.14
C LEU A 60 0.04 -3.06 4.11
N ALA A 61 0.74 -3.55 3.10
CA ALA A 61 0.16 -4.46 2.12
C ALA A 61 0.29 -5.91 2.60
N VAL A 62 -0.80 -6.49 3.12
CA VAL A 62 -0.78 -7.83 3.72
C VAL A 62 -1.77 -8.73 2.97
N ASN A 63 -1.27 -9.88 2.50
CA ASN A 63 -2.02 -10.75 1.59
C ASN A 63 -2.57 -9.95 0.39
N TYR A 64 -1.75 -9.03 -0.12
CA TYR A 64 -2.10 -8.11 -1.20
C TYR A 64 -1.71 -8.68 -2.57
N SER A 65 -2.53 -8.37 -3.57
CA SER A 65 -2.32 -8.68 -4.98
C SER A 65 -3.10 -7.65 -5.80
N ALA A 66 -2.43 -6.89 -6.66
CA ALA A 66 -3.09 -5.88 -7.48
C ALA A 66 -4.13 -6.49 -8.43
N ARG A 67 -3.86 -7.68 -8.97
CA ARG A 67 -4.87 -8.44 -9.75
C ARG A 67 -6.10 -8.81 -8.92
N THR A 68 -5.90 -9.15 -7.64
CA THR A 68 -7.02 -9.47 -6.73
C THR A 68 -7.82 -8.22 -6.41
N GLU A 69 -7.14 -7.12 -6.11
CA GLU A 69 -7.72 -5.79 -5.88
C GLU A 69 -8.59 -5.37 -7.06
N LEU A 70 -8.04 -5.38 -8.29
CA LEU A 70 -8.79 -5.00 -9.50
C LEU A 70 -10.03 -5.87 -9.73
N ARG A 71 -9.93 -7.18 -9.51
CA ARG A 71 -11.07 -8.10 -9.63
C ARG A 71 -12.17 -7.75 -8.62
N GLU A 72 -11.80 -7.46 -7.36
CA GLU A 72 -12.78 -7.10 -6.33
C GLU A 72 -13.38 -5.71 -6.56
N ALA A 73 -12.59 -4.75 -7.04
CA ALA A 73 -13.05 -3.44 -7.48
C ALA A 73 -14.10 -3.55 -8.59
N VAL A 74 -13.84 -4.36 -9.63
CA VAL A 74 -14.79 -4.62 -10.72
C VAL A 74 -16.07 -5.27 -10.20
N HIS A 75 -15.98 -6.23 -9.26
CA HIS A 75 -17.18 -6.85 -8.67
C HIS A 75 -18.03 -5.84 -7.90
N ALA A 76 -17.40 -4.95 -7.12
CA ALA A 76 -18.09 -3.90 -6.37
C ALA A 76 -18.74 -2.87 -7.31
N LEU A 77 -17.98 -2.36 -8.28
CA LEU A 77 -18.48 -1.44 -9.31
C LEU A 77 -19.66 -2.03 -10.08
N ALA A 78 -19.58 -3.31 -10.48
CA ALA A 78 -20.69 -3.99 -11.13
C ALA A 78 -21.94 -4.13 -10.23
N GLY A 79 -21.75 -4.22 -8.91
CA GLY A 79 -22.84 -4.17 -7.93
C GLY A 79 -23.58 -2.84 -7.98
N ASP A 80 -22.83 -1.74 -7.93
CA ASP A 80 -23.40 -0.39 -7.93
C ASP A 80 -24.10 -0.07 -9.25
N LEU A 81 -23.53 -0.47 -10.39
CA LEU A 81 -24.18 -0.38 -11.71
C LEU A 81 -25.54 -1.10 -11.73
N ARG A 82 -25.60 -2.34 -11.22
CA ARG A 82 -26.86 -3.12 -11.19
C ARG A 82 -27.92 -2.52 -10.28
N SER A 83 -27.50 -1.87 -9.20
CA SER A 83 -28.41 -1.23 -8.24
C SER A 83 -28.93 0.14 -8.71
N GLY A 84 -28.32 0.71 -9.76
CA GLY A 84 -28.59 2.08 -10.22
C GLY A 84 -27.91 3.16 -9.38
N ALA A 85 -27.01 2.79 -8.46
CA ALA A 85 -26.24 3.74 -7.65
C ALA A 85 -25.13 4.44 -8.45
N LEU A 86 -24.70 3.84 -9.58
CA LEU A 86 -23.73 4.40 -10.50
C LEU A 86 -24.22 4.19 -11.94
N ASP A 87 -24.05 5.19 -12.79
CA ASP A 87 -24.26 5.07 -14.23
C ASP A 87 -22.94 4.73 -14.93
N ALA A 88 -22.98 3.86 -15.94
CA ALA A 88 -21.78 3.42 -16.65
C ALA A 88 -21.04 4.58 -17.36
N SER A 89 -21.76 5.60 -17.81
CA SER A 89 -21.16 6.79 -18.44
C SER A 89 -20.44 7.72 -17.45
N ALA A 90 -20.69 7.56 -16.15
CA ALA A 90 -20.04 8.31 -15.09
C ALA A 90 -18.73 7.65 -14.59
N ILE A 91 -18.31 6.53 -15.20
CA ILE A 91 -17.05 5.86 -14.84
C ILE A 91 -15.87 6.68 -15.38
N THR A 92 -15.03 7.12 -14.46
CA THR A 92 -13.77 7.83 -14.72
C THR A 92 -12.64 7.15 -13.93
N ASP A 93 -11.39 7.59 -14.12
CA ASP A 93 -10.27 7.13 -13.30
C ASP A 93 -10.50 7.43 -11.80
N ASP A 94 -11.06 8.60 -11.48
CA ASP A 94 -11.44 8.96 -10.11
C ASP A 94 -12.50 7.98 -9.57
N THR A 95 -13.53 7.69 -10.37
CA THR A 95 -14.56 6.71 -10.00
C THR A 95 -13.95 5.33 -9.74
N LEU A 96 -13.02 4.88 -10.58
CA LEU A 96 -12.34 3.58 -10.42
C LEU A 96 -11.49 3.54 -9.14
N SER A 97 -10.78 4.62 -8.82
CA SER A 97 -9.92 4.72 -7.64
C SER A 97 -10.70 4.49 -6.33
N GLU A 98 -11.99 4.85 -6.32
CA GLU A 98 -12.88 4.70 -5.17
C GLU A 98 -13.25 3.24 -4.85
N TYR A 99 -13.00 2.31 -5.78
CA TYR A 99 -13.22 0.87 -5.60
C TYR A 99 -11.95 0.08 -5.28
N LEU A 100 -10.78 0.72 -5.32
CA LEU A 100 -9.50 0.09 -5.00
C LEU A 100 -9.29 0.03 -3.47
N TYR A 101 -8.40 -0.85 -3.01
CA TYR A 101 -8.02 -0.89 -1.59
C TYR A 101 -7.32 0.40 -1.16
N THR A 102 -6.74 1.14 -2.12
CA THR A 102 -6.08 2.43 -1.91
C THR A 102 -7.02 3.63 -1.99
N LYS A 103 -8.35 3.45 -1.93
CA LYS A 103 -9.33 4.55 -1.92
C LYS A 103 -8.92 5.69 -0.96
N GLY A 104 -8.97 6.92 -1.47
CA GLY A 104 -8.58 8.12 -0.72
C GLY A 104 -7.09 8.20 -0.38
N MET A 105 -6.23 7.50 -1.13
CA MET A 105 -4.77 7.62 -1.08
C MET A 105 -4.27 8.12 -2.43
N PRO A 106 -3.24 8.99 -2.47
CA PRO A 106 -2.60 9.36 -3.72
C PRO A 106 -1.80 8.17 -4.29
N ASP A 107 -1.60 8.19 -5.60
CA ASP A 107 -0.66 7.30 -6.27
C ASP A 107 0.78 7.53 -5.77
N PRO A 108 1.62 6.49 -5.71
CA PRO A 108 2.99 6.63 -5.28
C PRO A 108 3.83 7.43 -6.28
N ASP A 109 4.57 8.42 -5.81
CA ASP A 109 5.53 9.15 -6.64
C ASP A 109 6.78 8.30 -6.97
N LEU A 110 7.21 7.48 -6.00
CA LEU A 110 8.43 6.69 -6.03
C LEU A 110 8.18 5.27 -5.48
N LEU A 111 8.57 4.25 -6.22
CA LEU A 111 8.62 2.86 -5.79
C LEU A 111 10.07 2.41 -5.66
N ILE A 112 10.46 2.06 -4.44
CA ILE A 112 11.80 1.54 -4.11
C ILE A 112 11.73 0.02 -4.00
N ARG A 113 12.55 -0.69 -4.77
CA ARG A 113 12.64 -2.16 -4.76
C ARG A 113 14.07 -2.64 -4.51
N PRO A 114 14.39 -3.00 -3.27
CA PRO A 114 15.66 -3.63 -2.91
C PRO A 114 15.76 -5.09 -3.42
N GLY A 115 16.98 -5.63 -3.48
CA GLY A 115 17.28 -7.01 -3.87
C GLY A 115 17.50 -7.27 -5.37
N GLY A 116 17.66 -6.23 -6.19
CA GLY A 116 18.13 -6.34 -7.60
C GLY A 116 17.09 -6.79 -8.63
N GLU A 117 15.85 -7.03 -8.21
CA GLU A 117 14.81 -7.61 -9.06
C GLU A 117 14.02 -6.55 -9.84
N TYR A 118 14.14 -6.52 -11.17
CA TYR A 118 13.44 -5.58 -12.06
C TYR A 118 12.02 -6.03 -12.43
N ARG A 119 11.10 -5.95 -11.47
CA ARG A 119 9.66 -6.24 -11.67
C ARG A 119 8.83 -5.55 -10.60
N LEU A 120 7.52 -5.41 -10.81
CA LEU A 120 6.60 -4.96 -9.76
C LEU A 120 6.08 -6.12 -8.90
N SER A 121 6.13 -7.34 -9.41
CA SER A 121 5.62 -8.53 -8.71
C SER A 121 4.18 -8.37 -8.21
N ASN A 122 3.29 -7.81 -9.05
CA ASN A 122 1.87 -7.63 -8.74
C ASN A 122 1.60 -6.66 -7.57
N PHE A 123 2.52 -5.75 -7.30
CA PHE A 123 2.39 -4.67 -6.33
C PHE A 123 1.87 -3.39 -7.01
N LEU A 124 0.77 -2.84 -6.51
CA LEU A 124 0.20 -1.54 -6.87
C LEU A 124 0.14 -1.26 -8.39
N LEU A 125 -0.33 -2.23 -9.19
CA LEU A 125 -0.23 -2.14 -10.66
C LEU A 125 -1.00 -0.95 -11.26
N TYR A 126 -2.16 -0.62 -10.71
CA TYR A 126 -2.96 0.51 -11.19
C TYR A 126 -2.33 1.83 -10.73
N GLN A 127 -1.99 1.90 -9.44
CA GLN A 127 -1.46 3.08 -8.79
C GLN A 127 -0.05 3.44 -9.31
N CYS A 128 0.72 2.45 -9.78
CA CYS A 128 2.07 2.67 -10.27
C CYS A 128 2.16 3.20 -11.72
N ALA A 129 1.06 3.62 -12.34
CA ALA A 129 1.01 3.99 -13.75
C ALA A 129 2.04 5.07 -14.14
N TYR A 130 2.31 6.02 -13.24
CA TYR A 130 3.27 7.13 -13.45
C TYR A 130 4.36 7.19 -12.38
N THR A 131 4.55 6.10 -11.63
CA THR A 131 5.50 6.04 -10.53
C THR A 131 6.93 5.88 -11.01
N GLU A 132 7.85 6.65 -10.43
CA GLU A 132 9.27 6.46 -10.66
C GLU A 132 9.75 5.18 -9.98
N LEU A 133 10.45 4.33 -10.74
CA LEU A 133 10.98 3.07 -10.22
C LEU A 133 12.45 3.23 -9.84
N TYR A 134 12.77 2.89 -8.60
CA TYR A 134 14.14 2.80 -8.09
C TYR A 134 14.42 1.37 -7.64
N VAL A 135 15.25 0.66 -8.40
CA VAL A 135 15.68 -0.71 -8.08
C VAL A 135 17.13 -0.66 -7.58
N THR A 136 17.43 -1.37 -6.51
CA THR A 136 18.80 -1.45 -5.95
C THR A 136 19.16 -2.89 -5.61
N GLU A 137 20.45 -3.23 -5.76
CA GLU A 137 20.99 -4.56 -5.42
C GLU A 137 21.09 -4.80 -3.90
N VAL A 138 21.04 -3.74 -3.09
CA VAL A 138 21.06 -3.84 -1.62
C VAL A 138 19.90 -4.71 -1.15
N CYS A 139 20.17 -5.72 -0.32
CA CYS A 139 19.13 -6.59 0.22
C CYS A 139 18.31 -5.87 1.30
N TRP A 140 17.02 -6.23 1.47
CA TRP A 140 16.14 -5.57 2.47
C TRP A 140 16.72 -5.50 3.89
N PRO A 141 17.36 -6.56 4.45
CA PRO A 141 17.96 -6.48 5.79
C PRO A 141 19.12 -5.48 5.91
N GLU A 142 19.76 -5.12 4.79
CA GLU A 142 20.88 -4.18 4.72
C GLU A 142 20.43 -2.77 4.28
N PHE A 143 19.17 -2.64 3.87
CA PHE A 143 18.61 -1.38 3.42
C PHE A 143 18.49 -0.40 4.61
N SER A 144 19.09 0.78 4.45
CA SER A 144 19.31 1.72 5.54
C SER A 144 18.66 3.08 5.23
N ARG A 145 18.68 3.98 6.21
CA ARG A 145 18.24 5.38 6.01
C ARG A 145 19.05 6.09 4.91
N ASP A 146 20.34 5.79 4.78
CA ASP A 146 21.18 6.39 3.75
C ASP A 146 20.77 5.90 2.35
N HIS A 147 20.49 4.59 2.21
CA HIS A 147 19.95 4.02 0.98
C HIS A 147 18.59 4.63 0.60
N PHE A 148 17.71 4.86 1.58
CA PHE A 148 16.44 5.56 1.35
C PHE A 148 16.67 7.01 0.87
N THR A 149 17.59 7.73 1.52
CA THR A 149 17.92 9.11 1.16
C THR A 149 18.48 9.20 -0.26
N MET A 150 19.33 8.24 -0.65
CA MET A 150 19.83 8.11 -2.02
C MET A 150 18.71 7.89 -3.04
N ALA A 151 17.75 7.01 -2.73
CA ALA A 151 16.61 6.76 -3.61
C ALA A 151 15.74 8.01 -3.81
N VAL A 152 15.51 8.79 -2.75
CA VAL A 152 14.77 10.06 -2.81
C VAL A 152 15.56 11.10 -3.61
N ALA A 153 16.87 11.20 -3.40
CA ALA A 153 17.72 12.13 -4.15
C ALA A 153 17.73 11.80 -5.65
N GLU A 154 17.78 10.52 -6.01
CA GLU A 154 17.68 10.06 -7.39
C GLU A 154 16.32 10.41 -8.01
N TYR A 155 15.23 10.18 -7.27
CA TYR A 155 13.89 10.60 -7.69
C TYR A 155 13.83 12.12 -7.98
N GLN A 156 14.38 12.95 -7.10
CA GLN A 156 14.39 14.42 -7.27
C GLN A 156 15.20 14.89 -8.49
N ARG A 157 16.19 14.11 -8.93
CA ARG A 157 17.02 14.44 -10.11
C ARG A 157 16.33 14.11 -11.42
N ARG A 158 15.37 13.18 -11.42
CA ARG A 158 14.68 12.76 -12.65
C ARG A 158 13.73 13.87 -13.10
N GLN A 159 13.91 14.31 -14.34
CA GLN A 159 12.97 15.23 -14.96
C GLN A 159 11.69 14.46 -15.30
N ARG A 160 10.59 14.79 -14.62
CA ARG A 160 9.26 14.34 -15.01
C ARG A 160 8.96 14.90 -16.40
N ARG A 161 8.91 14.04 -17.41
CA ARG A 161 8.59 14.42 -18.80
C ARG A 161 7.09 14.42 -19.11
N PHE A 162 6.25 14.19 -18.10
CA PHE A 162 4.81 14.14 -18.25
C PHE A 162 4.13 15.32 -17.56
N GLY A 163 3.48 16.17 -18.36
CA GLY A 163 2.26 16.87 -17.97
C GLY A 163 2.33 17.99 -16.93
N ARG A 164 3.51 18.50 -16.58
CA ARG A 164 3.73 19.88 -16.12
C ARG A 164 5.06 20.42 -16.62
#